data_AF-A0A120IAZ5-F1
#
_entry.id   AF-A0A120IAZ5-F1
#
_cell.length_a   1.000
_cell.length_b   1.000
_cell.length_c   1.000
_cell.angle_alpha   90.00
_cell.angle_beta   90.00
_cell.angle_gamma   90.00
#
_symmetry.space_group_name_H-M   'P 1'
#
loop_
_entity.id
_entity.type
_entity.pdbx_description
1 polymer ?
#
loop_
_entity_poly.entity_id
_entity_poly.type
_entity_poly.pdbx_seq_one_letter_code
_entity_poly.pdbx_strand_id
1 'polypeptide(L)'
;MQVFSWSELILYFMPIISLVVVNGFLRPYLKFGDRLNLAVIDVLHPILWVAIHILSLRIAYQSWLPYLFIFVAIYALAYLLYAFYAKRDFIPEQFWRRLSSIGIIAGFIFFYALVIWRLIRLIFNTF
;
A
#
# COMPACT_ATOMS: atom_id res chain seq x y z
N MET A 1 -20.70 14.15 -9.60
CA MET A 1 -20.65 12.71 -9.27
C MET A 1 -19.98 12.01 -10.44
N GLN A 2 -18.87 11.30 -10.23
CA GLN A 2 -18.23 10.57 -11.34
C GLN A 2 -19.02 9.31 -11.68
N VAL A 3 -19.44 9.21 -12.94
CA VAL A 3 -20.12 8.04 -13.52
C VAL A 3 -19.20 6.83 -13.41
N PHE A 4 -19.76 5.71 -12.94
CA PHE A 4 -19.04 4.44 -12.86
C PHE A 4 -18.63 3.98 -14.26
N SER A 5 -17.36 3.62 -14.41
CA SER A 5 -16.84 3.01 -15.63
C SER A 5 -16.43 1.58 -15.33
N TRP A 6 -16.73 0.65 -16.23
CA TRP A 6 -16.24 -0.73 -16.16
C TRP A 6 -14.71 -0.82 -16.07
N SER A 7 -13.99 0.18 -16.59
CA SER A 7 -12.53 0.28 -16.44
C SER A 7 -12.06 0.53 -15.01
N GLU A 8 -12.94 0.99 -14.11
CA GLU A 8 -12.65 1.20 -12.68
C GLU A 8 -12.42 -0.13 -11.94
N LEU A 9 -13.02 -1.23 -12.42
CA LEU A 9 -12.78 -2.57 -11.87
C LEU A 9 -11.31 -2.98 -11.99
N ILE A 10 -10.64 -2.59 -13.08
CA ILE A 10 -9.20 -2.87 -13.27
C ILE A 10 -8.40 -2.26 -12.12
N LEU A 11 -8.77 -1.06 -11.66
CA LEU A 11 -8.10 -0.39 -10.55
C LEU A 11 -8.27 -1.18 -9.24
N TYR A 12 -9.45 -1.75 -8.99
CA TYR A 12 -9.75 -2.51 -7.76
C TYR A 12 -8.91 -3.78 -7.66
N PHE A 13 -8.65 -4.44 -8.79
CA PHE A 13 -7.83 -5.65 -8.82
C PHE A 13 -6.34 -5.36 -9.02
N MET A 14 -5.96 -4.13 -9.38
CA MET A 14 -4.58 -3.76 -9.72
C MET A 14 -3.55 -4.20 -8.65
N PRO A 15 -3.77 -3.97 -7.33
CA PRO A 15 -2.79 -4.41 -6.34
C PRO A 15 -2.62 -5.93 -6.28
N ILE A 16 -3.69 -6.71 -6.43
CA ILE A 16 -3.60 -8.19 -6.48
C ILE A 16 -2.92 -8.64 -7.77
N ILE A 17 -3.33 -8.11 -8.92
CA ILE A 17 -2.75 -8.47 -10.22
C ILE A 17 -1.25 -8.17 -10.20
N SER A 18 -0.85 -7.00 -9.69
CA SER A 18 0.56 -6.64 -9.56
C SER A 18 1.32 -7.60 -8.64
N LEU A 19 0.72 -8.04 -7.53
CA LEU A 19 1.35 -9.02 -6.63
C LEU A 19 1.55 -10.37 -7.31
N VAL A 20 0.54 -10.87 -8.03
CA VAL A 20 0.62 -12.13 -8.78
C VAL A 20 1.66 -12.04 -9.90
N VAL A 21 1.64 -10.96 -10.68
CA VAL A 21 2.55 -10.75 -11.81
C VAL A 21 3.98 -10.59 -11.32
N VAL A 22 4.21 -9.78 -10.29
CA VAL A 22 5.56 -9.54 -9.77
C VAL A 22 6.13 -10.81 -9.15
N ASN A 23 5.33 -11.54 -8.36
CA ASN A 23 5.79 -12.76 -7.70
C ASN A 23 5.98 -13.93 -8.68
N GLY A 24 5.12 -14.06 -9.69
CA GLY A 24 5.16 -15.16 -10.66
C GLY A 24 6.16 -14.95 -11.79
N PHE A 25 6.29 -13.74 -12.33
CA PHE A 25 7.03 -13.49 -13.57
C PHE A 25 8.22 -12.54 -13.39
N LEU A 26 8.11 -11.49 -12.56
CA LEU A 26 9.19 -10.50 -12.44
C LEU A 26 10.22 -10.86 -11.37
N ARG A 27 9.89 -11.76 -10.44
CA ARG A 27 10.78 -12.16 -9.33
C ARG A 27 12.22 -12.50 -9.75
N PRO A 28 12.47 -13.21 -10.88
CA PRO A 28 13.83 -13.45 -11.36
C PRO A 28 14.58 -12.17 -11.77
N TYR A 29 13.86 -11.17 -12.27
CA TYR A 29 14.40 -9.90 -12.76
C TYR A 29 14.57 -8.84 -11.65
N LEU A 30 14.09 -9.11 -10.44
CA LEU A 30 14.30 -8.24 -9.27
C LEU A 30 15.72 -8.33 -8.70
N LYS A 31 16.52 -9.27 -9.21
CA LYS A 31 17.93 -9.46 -8.85
C LYS A 31 18.82 -8.96 -9.98
N PHE A 32 19.47 -7.81 -9.78
CA PHE A 32 20.50 -7.29 -10.67
C PHE A 32 21.88 -7.63 -10.08
N GLY A 33 22.37 -8.83 -10.42
CA GLY A 33 23.64 -9.37 -9.90
C GLY A 33 23.66 -9.41 -8.37
N ASP A 34 24.84 -9.16 -7.78
CA ASP A 34 25.02 -9.11 -6.32
C ASP A 34 24.70 -7.74 -5.70
N ARG A 35 24.41 -6.72 -6.52
CA ARG A 35 24.33 -5.32 -6.07
C ARG A 35 22.92 -4.86 -5.73
N LEU A 36 21.89 -5.48 -6.32
CA LEU A 36 20.51 -5.03 -6.16
C LEU A 36 19.58 -6.23 -6.08
N ASN A 37 19.04 -6.47 -4.89
CA ASN A 37 18.08 -7.54 -4.62
C ASN A 37 16.80 -6.89 -4.11
N LEU A 38 15.95 -6.46 -5.04
CA LEU A 38 14.66 -5.86 -4.71
C LEU A 38 13.72 -6.96 -4.22
N ALA A 39 13.07 -6.72 -3.08
CA ALA A 39 11.99 -7.58 -2.65
C ALA A 39 10.73 -7.25 -3.47
N VAL A 40 9.84 -8.24 -3.61
CA VAL A 40 8.54 -8.06 -4.28
C VAL A 40 7.76 -6.88 -3.68
N ILE A 41 7.84 -6.73 -2.35
CA ILE A 41 7.24 -5.62 -1.61
C ILE A 41 7.75 -4.24 -2.05
N ASP A 42 9.01 -4.10 -2.46
CA ASP A 42 9.59 -2.81 -2.87
C ASP A 42 8.98 -2.33 -4.19
N VAL A 43 8.59 -3.26 -5.06
CA VAL A 43 7.89 -2.97 -6.32
C VAL A 43 6.40 -2.72 -6.11
N LEU A 44 5.79 -3.37 -5.10
CA LEU A 44 4.37 -3.22 -4.82
C LEU A 44 4.02 -1.89 -4.15
N HIS A 45 4.92 -1.30 -3.37
CA HIS A 45 4.73 0.00 -2.73
C HIS A 45 4.24 1.09 -3.69
N PRO A 46 4.99 1.43 -4.77
CA PRO A 46 4.58 2.50 -5.67
C PRO A 46 3.26 2.20 -6.39
N ILE A 47 3.01 0.95 -6.78
CA ILE A 47 1.76 0.54 -7.44
C ILE A 47 0.57 0.74 -6.51
N LEU A 48 0.69 0.26 -5.27
CA LEU A 48 -0.34 0.37 -4.26
C LEU A 48 -0.62 1.84 -3.90
N TRP A 49 0.42 2.66 -3.76
CA TRP A 49 0.28 4.09 -3.47
C TRP A 49 -0.42 4.85 -4.58
N VAL A 50 -0.07 4.58 -5.84
CA VAL A 50 -0.75 5.16 -7.02
C VAL A 50 -2.22 4.72 -7.05
N ALA A 51 -2.51 3.44 -6.80
CA ALA A 51 -3.88 2.94 -6.76
C ALA A 51 -4.72 3.63 -5.67
N ILE A 52 -4.16 3.79 -4.46
CA ILE A 52 -4.80 4.50 -3.35
C ILE A 52 -5.03 5.98 -3.72
N HIS A 53 -4.03 6.64 -4.30
CA HIS A 53 -4.12 8.05 -4.70
C HIS A 53 -5.24 8.26 -5.72
N ILE A 54 -5.27 7.48 -6.80
CA ILE A 54 -6.29 7.58 -7.83
C ILE A 54 -7.68 7.28 -7.27
N LEU A 55 -7.82 6.21 -6.48
CA LEU A 55 -9.11 5.80 -5.92
C LEU A 55 -9.66 6.86 -4.95
N SER A 56 -8.81 7.37 -4.05
CA SER A 56 -9.21 8.41 -3.09
C SER A 56 -9.62 9.72 -3.78
N LEU A 57 -8.92 10.14 -4.85
CA LEU A 57 -9.34 11.28 -5.66
C LEU A 57 -10.72 11.07 -6.31
N ARG A 58 -11.03 9.86 -6.79
CA ARG A 58 -12.34 9.54 -7.37
C ARG A 58 -13.47 9.54 -6.35
N ILE A 59 -13.19 9.14 -5.10
CA ILE A 59 -14.18 9.08 -4.03
C ILE A 59 -14.39 10.47 -3.40
N ALA A 60 -13.31 11.12 -2.97
CA ALA A 60 -13.36 12.25 -2.06
C ALA A 60 -12.77 13.54 -2.65
N TYR A 61 -12.35 13.55 -3.93
CA TYR A 61 -11.66 14.68 -4.58
C TYR A 61 -10.37 15.13 -3.86
N GLN A 62 -9.85 14.30 -2.95
CA GLN A 62 -8.64 14.53 -2.20
C GLN A 62 -7.87 13.22 -2.06
N SER A 63 -6.54 13.27 -2.11
CA SER A 63 -5.72 12.10 -1.87
C SER A 63 -5.70 11.73 -0.40
N TRP A 64 -6.02 10.47 -0.09
CA TRP A 64 -5.98 9.95 1.26
C TRP A 64 -4.66 9.25 1.61
N LEU A 65 -3.75 9.15 0.63
CA LEU A 65 -2.41 8.61 0.82
C LEU A 65 -1.62 9.30 1.94
N PRO A 66 -1.69 10.64 2.14
CA PRO A 66 -0.99 11.30 3.24
C PRO A 66 -1.40 10.77 4.62
N TYR A 67 -2.67 10.44 4.83
CA TYR A 67 -3.15 9.89 6.11
C TYR A 67 -2.57 8.51 6.39
N LEU A 68 -2.41 7.68 5.35
CA LEU A 68 -1.73 6.40 5.46
C LEU A 68 -0.25 6.58 5.86
N PHE A 69 0.45 7.54 5.25
CA PHE A 69 1.85 7.83 5.63
C PHE A 69 1.98 8.37 7.04
N ILE A 70 1.06 9.23 7.49
CA ILE A 70 1.03 9.69 8.87
C ILE A 70 0.83 8.50 9.82
N PHE A 71 -0.09 7.58 9.52
CA PHE A 71 -0.31 6.38 10.33
C PHE A 71 0.96 5.51 10.43
N VAL A 72 1.64 5.25 9.31
CA VAL A 72 2.89 4.48 9.28
C VAL A 72 4.01 5.21 10.02
N ALA A 73 4.10 6.54 9.92
CA ALA A 73 5.09 7.35 10.63
C ALA A 73 4.86 7.33 12.15
N ILE A 74 3.60 7.43 12.61
CA ILE A 74 3.25 7.31 14.03
C ILE A 74 3.64 5.92 14.55
N TYR A 75 3.35 4.87 13.79
CA TYR A 75 3.76 3.51 14.14
C TYR A 75 5.29 3.38 14.25
N ALA A 76 6.03 3.95 13.29
CA ALA A 76 7.49 3.97 13.30
C ALA A 76 8.05 4.64 14.57
N LEU A 77 7.50 5.82 14.93
CA LEU A 77 7.89 6.55 16.13
C LEU A 77 7.57 5.78 17.41
N ALA A 78 6.37 5.19 17.50
CA ALA A 78 5.98 4.38 18.65
C ALA A 78 6.90 3.16 18.84
N TYR A 79 7.28 2.50 17.74
CA TYR A 79 8.23 1.39 17.77
C TYR A 79 9.63 1.83 18.23
N LEU A 80 10.13 2.97 17.72
CA LEU A 80 11.42 3.53 18.12
C LEU A 80 11.45 3.91 19.60
N LEU A 81 10.40 4.56 20.09
CA LEU A 81 10.25 4.88 21.51
C LEU A 81 10.24 3.60 22.36
N TYR A 82 9.46 2.59 21.97
CA TYR A 82 9.43 1.30 22.66
C TYR A 82 10.81 0.64 22.70
N ALA A 83 11.54 0.60 21.58
CA ALA A 83 12.87 0.00 21.52
C ALA A 83 13.88 0.75 22.41
N PHE A 84 13.79 2.08 22.44
CA PHE A 84 14.61 2.93 23.29
C PHE A 84 14.35 2.67 24.79
N TYR A 85 13.09 2.65 25.22
CA TYR A 85 12.73 2.34 26.61
C TYR A 85 13.11 0.91 27.03
N ALA A 86 12.94 -0.05 26.12
CA ALA A 86 13.27 -1.45 26.37
C ALA A 86 14.78 -1.76 26.27
N LYS A 87 15.64 -0.76 26.01
CA LYS A 87 17.09 -0.90 25.80
C LYS A 87 17.44 -2.03 24.83
N ARG A 88 16.64 -2.22 23.78
CA ARG A 88 16.88 -3.25 22.78
C ARG A 88 17.91 -2.76 21.77
N ASP A 89 18.73 -3.70 21.28
CA ASP A 89 19.62 -3.43 20.16
C ASP A 89 18.78 -3.04 18.93
N PHE A 90 18.99 -1.82 18.44
CA PHE A 90 18.33 -1.32 17.26
C PHE A 90 19.15 -1.72 16.02
N ILE A 91 18.60 -2.64 15.22
CA ILE A 91 19.17 -3.05 13.93
C ILE A 91 18.39 -2.33 12.82
N PRO A 92 18.97 -1.32 12.16
CA PRO A 92 18.25 -0.48 11.19
C PRO A 92 17.63 -1.27 10.04
N GLU A 93 18.35 -2.27 9.51
CA GLU A 93 17.87 -3.06 8.38
C GLU A 93 16.58 -3.84 8.71
N GLN A 94 16.54 -4.47 9.88
CA GLN A 94 15.36 -5.21 10.33
C GLN A 94 14.18 -4.28 10.60
N PHE A 95 14.46 -3.08 11.13
CA PHE A 95 13.46 -2.05 11.33
C PHE A 95 12.83 -1.60 10.00
N TRP A 96 13.64 -1.22 9.01
CA TRP A 96 13.14 -0.79 7.71
C TRP A 96 12.35 -1.89 7.00
N ARG A 97 12.81 -3.14 7.06
CA ARG A 97 12.10 -4.28 6.47
C ARG A 97 10.75 -4.53 7.14
N ARG A 98 10.69 -4.44 8.48
CA ARG A 98 9.44 -4.56 9.23
C ARG A 98 8.50 -3.40 8.94
N LEU A 99 9.01 -2.18 8.88
CA LEU A 99 8.22 -0.99 8.60
C LEU A 99 7.62 -1.03 7.19
N SER A 100 8.40 -1.40 6.17
CA SER A 100 7.93 -1.63 4.81
C SER A 100 6.85 -2.72 4.75
N SER A 101 7.06 -3.84 5.44
CA SER A 101 6.07 -4.93 5.49
C SER A 101 4.74 -4.46 6.09
N ILE A 102 4.80 -3.73 7.21
CA ILE A 102 3.60 -3.19 7.87
C ILE A 102 2.94 -2.12 7.01
N GLY A 103 3.73 -1.25 6.37
CA GLY A 103 3.24 -0.23 5.45
C GLY A 103 2.47 -0.83 4.29
N ILE A 104 2.95 -1.93 3.71
CA ILE A 104 2.22 -2.64 2.66
C ILE A 104 0.92 -3.26 3.18
N ILE A 105 0.96 -3.93 4.33
CA ILE A 105 -0.24 -4.56 4.90
C ILE A 105 -1.30 -3.50 5.20
N ALA A 106 -0.90 -2.42 5.88
CA ALA A 106 -1.77 -1.28 6.18
C ALA A 106 -2.31 -0.65 4.89
N GLY A 107 -1.47 -0.48 3.87
CA GLY A 107 -1.88 0.03 2.57
C GLY A 107 -2.89 -0.86 1.85
N PHE A 108 -2.72 -2.18 1.89
CA PHE A 108 -3.67 -3.13 1.31
C PHE A 108 -5.02 -3.09 2.02
N ILE A 109 -5.02 -3.11 3.35
CA ILE A 109 -6.23 -3.00 4.16
C ILE A 109 -6.94 -1.68 3.84
N PHE A 110 -6.20 -0.57 3.84
CA PHE A 110 -6.73 0.75 3.56
C PHE A 110 -7.30 0.87 2.13
N PHE A 111 -6.58 0.33 1.15
CA PHE A 111 -7.03 0.30 -0.24
C PHE A 111 -8.36 -0.47 -0.37
N TYR A 112 -8.46 -1.66 0.21
CA TYR A 112 -9.72 -2.43 0.13
C TYR A 112 -10.86 -1.80 0.91
N ALA A 113 -10.58 -1.11 2.02
CA ALA A 113 -11.59 -0.30 2.70
C ALA A 113 -12.13 0.81 1.78
N LEU A 114 -11.26 1.49 1.00
CA LEU A 114 -11.68 2.48 0.00
C LEU A 114 -12.50 1.85 -1.13
N VAL A 115 -12.12 0.66 -1.62
CA VAL A 115 -12.87 -0.06 -2.65
C VAL A 115 -14.28 -0.42 -2.13
N ILE A 116 -14.38 -0.99 -0.93
CA ILE A 116 -15.67 -1.33 -0.31
C ILE A 116 -16.53 -0.08 -0.15
N TRP A 117 -15.95 1.02 0.35
CA TRP A 117 -16.68 2.28 0.50
C TRP A 117 -17.17 2.83 -0.86
N ARG A 118 -16.35 2.73 -1.91
CA ARG A 118 -16.74 3.10 -3.28
C ARG A 118 -17.91 2.24 -3.78
N LEU A 119 -17.89 0.92 -3.55
CA LEU A 119 -18.97 0.01 -3.94
C LEU A 119 -20.26 0.29 -3.17
N ILE A 120 -20.18 0.54 -1.86
CA ILE A 120 -21.32 0.95 -1.03
C ILE A 120 -21.91 2.24 -1.61
N ARG A 121 -21.09 3.27 -1.85
CA ARG A 121 -21.57 4.54 -2.38
C ARG A 121 -22.21 4.38 -3.76
N LEU A 122 -21.69 3.48 -4.60
CA LEU A 122 -22.29 3.16 -5.88
C LEU A 122 -23.68 2.55 -5.70
N ILE A 123 -23.83 1.55 -4.82
CA ILE A 123 -25.13 0.88 -4.59
C ILE A 123 -26.17 1.86 -4.01
N PHE A 124 -25.79 2.67 -3.03
CA PHE A 124 -26.73 3.56 -2.33
C PHE A 124 -27.04 4.89 -3.04
N ASN A 125 -26.17 5.39 -3.92
CA ASN A 125 -26.45 6.60 -4.71
C ASN A 125 -27.13 6.32 -6.07
N THR A 126 -27.50 5.07 -6.37
CA THR A 126 -28.23 4.70 -7.60
C THR A 126 -29.74 4.51 -7.36
N PHE A 127 -30.21 4.84 -6.15
CA PHE A 127 -31.62 5.05 -5.80
C PHE A 127 -31.84 6.53 -5.46
#